data_AF-A0A1C4YSR6-F1
#
_entry.id   AF-A0A1C4YSR6-F1
#
_cell.length_a   1.000
_cell.length_b   1.000
_cell.length_c   1.000
_cell.angle_alpha   90.00
_cell.angle_beta   90.00
_cell.angle_gamma   90.00
#
_symmetry.space_group_name_H-M   'P 1'
#
loop_
_entity.id
_entity.type
_entity.pdbx_description
1 polymer ?
#
loop_
_entity_poly.entity_id
_entity_poly.type
_entity_poly.pdbx_seq_one_letter_code
_entity_poly.pdbx_strand_id
1 'polypeptide(L)'
;MMLLLLRNRNIRPYSPKVLYLIGDGPMVSSSTVAMLGPGRTKLTPQYVTAFATVLGFPADDLAAVAGIAAAADPRLHRSHVELAGLAWDARRLTGDQLSEVLNLARRLR
;
A
#
# COMPACT_ATOMS: atom_id res chain seq x y z
N MET A 1 2.16 -12.26 3.18
CA MET A 1 1.36 -11.54 4.20
C MET A 1 0.99 -10.11 3.77
N MET A 2 1.94 -9.22 3.48
CA MET A 2 1.65 -7.81 3.16
C MET A 2 0.69 -7.61 1.98
N LEU A 3 0.78 -8.46 0.94
CA LEU A 3 -0.17 -8.46 -0.19
C LEU A 3 -1.61 -8.77 0.25
N LEU A 4 -1.80 -9.62 1.26
CA LEU A 4 -3.13 -9.90 1.83
C LEU A 4 -3.66 -8.69 2.60
N LEU A 5 -2.80 -7.98 3.32
CA LEU A 5 -3.19 -6.75 4.03
C LEU A 5 -3.64 -5.65 3.07
N LEU A 6 -2.98 -5.48 1.91
CA LEU A 6 -3.44 -4.55 0.87
C LEU A 6 -4.82 -4.93 0.35
N ARG A 7 -5.05 -6.23 0.10
CA ARG A 7 -6.35 -6.72 -0.32
C ARG A 7 -7.44 -6.41 0.71
N ASN A 8 -7.15 -6.56 2.00
CA ASN A 8 -8.07 -6.19 3.09
C ASN A 8 -8.37 -4.68 3.15
N ARG A 9 -7.52 -3.85 2.55
CA ARG A 9 -7.72 -2.39 2.38
C ARG A 9 -8.48 -2.04 1.09
N ASN A 10 -9.08 -3.00 0.39
CA ASN A 10 -9.64 -2.82 -0.96
C ASN A 10 -8.61 -2.25 -1.98
N ILE A 11 -7.32 -2.33 -1.68
CA ILE A 11 -6.25 -1.95 -2.60
C ILE A 11 -5.90 -3.19 -3.40
N ARG A 12 -5.83 -3.06 -4.73
CA ARG A 12 -5.36 -4.16 -5.57
C ARG A 12 -3.98 -4.60 -5.07
N PRO A 13 -3.79 -5.87 -4.69
CA PRO A 13 -2.61 -6.34 -3.97
C PRO A 13 -1.30 -6.17 -4.75
N TYR A 14 -1.38 -5.96 -6.06
CA TYR A 14 -0.24 -5.73 -6.94
C TYR A 14 -0.23 -4.32 -7.53
N SER A 15 -0.56 -3.29 -6.73
CA SER A 15 -0.50 -1.89 -7.17
C SER A 15 0.86 -1.25 -6.83
N PRO A 16 1.93 -1.44 -7.63
CA PRO A 16 3.23 -0.86 -7.36
C PRO A 16 3.20 0.67 -7.37
N LYS A 17 2.28 1.27 -8.14
CA LYS A 17 2.09 2.72 -8.19
C LYS A 17 1.69 3.28 -6.84
N VAL A 18 0.82 2.60 -6.10
CA VAL A 18 0.38 3.05 -4.77
C VAL A 18 1.54 2.96 -3.78
N LEU A 19 2.30 1.86 -3.81
CA LEU A 19 3.49 1.71 -2.97
C LEU A 19 4.55 2.78 -3.28
N TYR A 20 4.84 3.02 -4.56
CA TYR A 20 5.80 4.01 -5.02
C TYR A 20 5.36 5.45 -4.69
N LEU A 21 4.14 5.85 -5.10
CA LEU A 21 3.69 7.24 -5.00
C LEU A 21 3.36 7.68 -3.58
N ILE A 22 2.93 6.76 -2.71
CA ILE A 22 2.50 7.09 -1.35
C ILE A 22 3.60 6.79 -0.34
N GLY A 23 4.23 5.63 -0.46
CA GLY A 23 5.07 5.04 0.57
C GLY A 23 6.56 4.95 0.24
N ASP A 24 7.02 5.61 -0.84
CA ASP A 24 8.42 5.53 -1.30
C ASP A 24 8.89 4.09 -1.59
N GLY A 25 7.95 3.25 -2.05
CA GLY A 25 8.27 1.90 -2.51
C GLY A 25 9.08 1.91 -3.80
N PRO A 26 9.73 0.81 -4.19
CA PRO A 26 10.51 0.77 -5.42
C PRO A 26 9.62 0.84 -6.67
N MET A 27 10.10 1.51 -7.71
CA MET A 27 9.41 1.58 -9.01
C MET A 27 9.55 0.26 -9.76
N VAL A 28 8.57 -0.63 -9.59
CA VAL A 28 8.58 -1.98 -10.17
C VAL A 28 7.26 -2.30 -10.88
N SER A 29 7.24 -3.40 -11.64
CA SER A 29 6.01 -3.89 -12.26
C SER A 29 5.10 -4.58 -11.24
N SER A 30 3.83 -4.75 -11.59
CA SER A 30 2.88 -5.54 -10.78
C SER A 30 3.30 -7.00 -10.65
N SER A 31 3.97 -7.57 -11.66
CA SER A 31 4.49 -8.94 -11.58
C SER A 31 5.61 -9.05 -10.55
N THR A 32 6.53 -8.08 -10.46
CA THR A 32 7.56 -8.05 -9.41
C THR A 32 6.94 -7.99 -8.01
N VAL A 33 5.91 -7.17 -7.80
CA VAL A 33 5.18 -7.13 -6.51
C VAL A 33 4.49 -8.46 -6.21
N ALA A 34 3.92 -9.11 -7.23
CA ALA A 34 3.30 -10.44 -7.07
C ALA A 34 4.30 -11.51 -6.64
N MET A 35 5.56 -11.41 -7.09
CA MET A 35 6.63 -12.34 -6.73
C MET A 35 7.10 -12.22 -5.26
N LEU A 36 6.71 -11.16 -4.53
CA LEU A 36 6.97 -11.04 -3.09
C LEU A 36 6.23 -12.12 -2.29
N GLY A 37 5.00 -12.49 -2.68
CA GLY A 37 4.18 -13.47 -1.98
C GLY A 37 4.83 -14.86 -1.93
N PRO A 38 5.24 -15.41 -3.09
CA PRO A 38 5.99 -16.66 -3.16
C PRO A 38 7.47 -16.56 -2.73
N GLY A 39 7.97 -15.39 -2.32
CA GLY A 39 9.36 -15.19 -1.90
C GLY A 39 10.40 -15.21 -3.04
N ARG A 40 9.99 -15.14 -4.31
CA ARG A 40 10.93 -15.09 -5.45
C ARG A 40 11.49 -13.69 -5.72
N THR A 41 10.94 -12.67 -5.05
CA THR A 41 11.54 -11.34 -4.98
C THR A 41 11.86 -11.04 -3.52
N LYS A 42 13.08 -10.57 -3.27
CA LYS A 42 13.53 -10.23 -1.93
C LYS A 42 12.75 -9.02 -1.41
N LEU A 43 12.21 -9.17 -0.21
CA LEU A 43 11.62 -8.05 0.52
C LEU A 43 12.75 -7.13 1.02
N THR A 44 12.59 -5.83 0.82
CA THR A 44 13.59 -4.79 1.13
C THR A 44 13.00 -3.82 2.16
N PRO A 45 13.85 -3.02 2.84
CA PRO A 45 13.38 -1.98 3.75
C PRO A 45 12.38 -1.00 3.13
N GLN A 46 12.58 -0.63 1.86
CA GLN A 46 11.65 0.22 1.12
C GLN A 46 10.27 -0.42 0.95
N TYR A 47 10.20 -1.74 0.71
CA TYR A 47 8.90 -2.41 0.69
C TYR A 47 8.24 -2.37 2.06
N VAL A 48 8.97 -2.64 3.15
CA VAL A 48 8.41 -2.59 4.51
C VAL A 48 7.81 -1.22 4.80
N THR A 49 8.57 -0.15 4.57
CA THR A 49 8.06 1.21 4.73
C THR A 49 6.86 1.47 3.83
N ALA A 50 6.93 1.15 2.54
CA ALA A 50 5.84 1.44 1.62
C ALA A 50 4.54 0.71 1.97
N PHE A 51 4.64 -0.56 2.38
CA PHE A 51 3.49 -1.31 2.87
C PHE A 51 2.97 -0.71 4.17
N ALA A 52 3.83 -0.39 5.15
CA ALA A 52 3.42 0.22 6.41
C ALA A 52 2.67 1.54 6.18
N THR A 53 3.23 2.43 5.34
CA THR A 53 2.62 3.71 4.99
C THR A 53 1.26 3.53 4.33
N VAL A 54 1.16 2.70 3.30
CA VAL A 54 -0.11 2.49 2.56
C VAL A 54 -1.17 1.82 3.43
N LEU A 55 -0.75 0.93 4.34
CA LEU A 55 -1.64 0.25 5.27
C LEU A 55 -1.98 1.09 6.51
N GLY A 56 -1.29 2.21 6.74
CA GLY A 56 -1.46 3.04 7.93
C GLY A 56 -1.01 2.36 9.22
N PHE A 57 0.04 1.54 9.17
CA PHE A 57 0.66 0.91 10.34
C PHE A 57 1.98 1.60 10.70
N PRO A 58 2.40 1.57 11.98
CA PRO A 58 3.77 1.90 12.35
C PRO A 58 4.76 1.03 11.57
N ALA A 59 5.80 1.64 11.01
CA ALA A 59 6.79 0.92 10.20
C ALA A 59 7.56 -0.12 11.03
N ASP A 60 7.81 0.19 12.31
CA ASP A 60 8.51 -0.69 13.24
C ASP A 60 7.72 -1.97 13.54
N ASP A 61 6.40 -1.87 13.68
CA ASP A 61 5.54 -3.04 13.88
C ASP A 61 5.61 -3.96 12.66
N LEU A 62 5.50 -3.39 11.46
CA LEU A 62 5.59 -4.19 10.25
C LEU A 62 6.99 -4.75 10.03
N ALA A 63 8.03 -4.01 10.41
CA ALA A 63 9.42 -4.44 10.37
C ALA A 63 9.67 -5.64 11.29
N ALA A 64 9.15 -5.60 12.52
CA ALA A 64 9.24 -6.69 13.48
C ALA A 64 8.60 -7.97 12.95
N VAL A 65 7.40 -7.87 12.35
CA VAL A 65 6.71 -9.04 11.77
C VAL A 65 7.40 -9.53 10.49
N ALA A 66 7.99 -8.63 9.70
CA ALA A 66 8.69 -8.97 8.47
C ALA A 66 10.11 -9.50 8.68
N GLY A 67 10.70 -9.28 9.86
CA GLY A 67 12.12 -9.55 10.13
C GLY A 67 13.08 -8.67 9.30
N ILE A 68 12.60 -7.53 8.80
CA ILE A 68 13.35 -6.61 7.93
C ILE A 68 13.09 -5.19 8.42
N ALA A 69 14.16 -4.44 8.69
CA ALA A 69 14.07 -3.05 9.13
C ALA A 69 13.32 -2.18 8.10
N ALA A 70 12.64 -1.14 8.58
CA ALA A 70 12.09 -0.09 7.73
C ALA A 70 13.21 0.77 7.11
N ALA A 71 12.90 1.47 6.02
CA ALA A 71 13.80 2.47 5.44
C ALA A 71 14.01 3.66 6.41
N ALA A 72 15.25 4.13 6.53
CA ALA A 72 15.66 5.10 7.54
C ALA A 72 15.19 6.55 7.26
N ASP A 73 14.98 6.93 6.01
CA ASP A 73 14.54 8.28 5.61
C ASP A 73 13.70 8.22 4.32
N PRO A 74 12.44 7.77 4.42
CA PRO A 74 11.59 7.57 3.24
C PRO A 74 10.95 8.87 2.77
N ARG A 75 10.87 9.05 1.45
CA ARG A 75 10.21 10.20 0.80
C ARG A 75 8.71 9.97 0.65
N LEU A 76 7.99 9.98 1.77
CA LEU A 76 6.56 9.72 1.80
C LEU A 76 5.76 10.85 1.13
N HIS A 77 4.59 10.50 0.59
CA HIS A 77 3.65 11.51 0.13
C HIS A 77 3.20 12.41 1.29
N ARG A 78 3.07 13.71 1.04
CA ARG A 78 2.70 14.71 2.07
C ARG A 78 1.41 14.39 2.82
N SER A 79 0.48 13.69 2.15
CA SER A 79 -0.83 13.29 2.68
C SER A 79 -0.97 11.78 2.90
N HIS A 80 0.13 11.08 3.20
CA HIS A 80 0.12 9.63 3.30
C HIS A 80 -0.83 9.11 4.40
N VAL A 81 -0.97 9.85 5.51
CA VAL A 81 -1.88 9.49 6.62
C VAL A 81 -3.32 9.55 6.16
N GLU A 82 -3.74 10.64 5.50
CA GLU A 82 -5.10 10.82 5.00
C GLU A 82 -5.42 9.81 3.90
N LEU A 83 -4.46 9.49 3.03
CA LEU A 83 -4.63 8.49 1.98
C LEU A 83 -4.79 7.07 2.56
N ALA A 84 -4.03 6.72 3.59
CA ALA A 84 -4.16 5.45 4.28
C ALA A 84 -5.50 5.35 5.05
N GLY A 85 -5.94 6.45 5.66
CA GLY A 85 -7.27 6.59 6.28
C GLY A 85 -8.40 6.42 5.27
N LEU A 86 -8.34 7.13 4.13
CA LEU A 86 -9.31 7.02 3.05
C LEU A 86 -9.40 5.57 2.51
N ALA A 87 -8.27 4.89 2.35
CA ALA A 87 -8.25 3.48 1.96
C ALA A 87 -8.87 2.57 3.04
N TRP A 88 -8.75 2.91 4.33
CA TRP A 88 -9.48 2.20 5.39
C TRP A 88 -10.99 2.39 5.25
N ASP A 89 -11.44 3.62 5.10
CA ASP A 89 -12.86 3.95 5.12
C ASP A 89 -13.57 3.37 3.89
N ALA A 90 -12.88 3.32 2.76
CA ALA A 90 -13.36 2.65 1.55
C ALA A 90 -13.70 1.15 1.76
N ARG A 91 -13.18 0.50 2.80
CA ARG A 91 -13.55 -0.89 3.14
C ARG A 91 -14.98 -1.04 3.65
N ARG A 92 -15.58 0.05 4.13
CA ARG A 92 -16.96 0.08 4.65
C ARG A 92 -17.99 0.14 3.54
N LEU A 93 -17.56 0.45 2.32
CA LEU A 93 -18.41 0.56 1.15
C LEU A 93 -18.61 -0.81 0.49
N THR A 94 -19.80 -1.03 -0.06
CA THR A 94 -20.03 -2.13 -1.00
C THR A 94 -19.30 -1.87 -2.32
N GLY A 95 -19.19 -2.90 -3.17
CA GLY A 95 -18.60 -2.76 -4.51
C GLY A 95 -19.30 -1.69 -5.36
N ASP A 96 -20.63 -1.61 -5.26
CA ASP A 96 -21.43 -0.63 -6.00
C ASP A 96 -21.18 0.79 -5.47
N GLN A 97 -21.23 0.99 -4.16
CA GLN A 97 -20.94 2.28 -3.52
C GLN A 97 -19.52 2.77 -3.83
N LEU A 98 -18.52 1.87 -3.79
CA LEU A 98 -17.16 2.21 -4.15
C LEU A 98 -17.06 2.63 -5.63
N SER A 99 -17.80 1.95 -6.51
CA SER A 99 -17.85 2.30 -7.93
C SER A 99 -18.48 3.67 -8.17
N GLU A 100 -19.57 4.00 -7.46
CA GLU A 100 -20.20 5.31 -7.51
C GLU A 100 -19.26 6.43 -7.04
N VAL A 101 -18.59 6.25 -5.90
CA VAL A 101 -17.61 7.22 -5.38
C VAL A 101 -16.47 7.43 -6.37
N LEU A 102 -15.94 6.37 -6.97
CA LEU A 102 -14.89 6.47 -7.99
C LEU A 102 -15.38 7.20 -9.26
N ASN A 103 -16.62 6.96 -9.68
CA ASN A 103 -17.22 7.67 -10.80
C ASN A 103 -17.40 9.16 -10.49
N LEU A 104 -17.85 9.51 -9.28
CA LEU A 104 -17.96 10.88 -8.83
C LEU A 104 -16.59 11.57 -8.82
N ALA A 105 -15.57 10.95 -8.24
CA ALA A 105 -14.21 11.50 -8.18
C ALA A 105 -13.63 11.77 -9.59
N ARG A 106 -13.90 10.90 -10.57
CA ARG A 106 -13.47 11.13 -11.96
C ARG A 106 -14.17 12.31 -12.64
N ARG A 107 -15.39 12.67 -12.23
CA ARG A 107 -16.13 13.83 -12.76
C ARG A 107 -15.69 15.16 -12.14
N LEU A 108 -15.09 15.11 -10.94
CA LEU A 108 -14.57 16.29 -10.23
C LEU A 108 -13.14 16.66 -10.63
N ARG A 109 -12.49 15.82 -11.43
CA ARG A 109 -11.12 15.99 -11.91
C ARG A 109 -11.10 16.72 -13.25
#